data_AF-A0A7C4EE72-F1
#
_entry.id   AF-A0A7C4EE72-F1
#
_cell.length_a   1.000
_cell.length_b   1.000
_cell.length_c   1.000
_cell.angle_alpha   90.00
_cell.angle_beta   90.00
_cell.angle_gamma   90.00
#
_symmetry.space_group_name_H-M   'P 1'
#
loop_
_entity.id
_entity.type
_entity.pdbx_description
1 polymer ?
#
loop_
_entity_poly.entity_id
_entity_poly.type
_entity_poly.pdbx_seq_one_letter_code
_entity_poly.pdbx_strand_id
1 'polypeptide(L)'
;MAVVSGNSEKKGAMAEHEFSDDREEPNRHRPSREQPQAVSGSGFLSIYKPGQGYYTRMGTVLAAGTLIALTAYFLFTHLRVWLPPQTSILVPMGVTAGVVAALCVALYVVLNKPSVVDFLIATDNEMKKVNWATRKELWGSTRVVILFMFLIAVLLFVFDLLFASLFYWMRILQFHPFL
;
A
#
# COMPACT_ATOMS: atom_id res chain seq x y z
N MET A 1 37.65 -53.73 -42.17
CA MET A 1 36.39 -53.43 -42.90
C MET A 1 35.33 -54.33 -42.28
N ALA A 2 34.44 -53.86 -41.39
CA ALA A 2 33.18 -53.13 -41.64
C ALA A 2 32.27 -53.94 -42.61
N VAL A 3 31.00 -54.30 -42.36
CA VAL A 3 29.78 -53.57 -41.92
C VAL A 3 28.68 -54.66 -41.70
N VAL A 4 28.01 -54.77 -40.54
CA VAL A 4 26.64 -54.33 -40.16
C VAL A 4 25.46 -54.84 -41.04
N SER A 5 24.42 -55.38 -40.37
CA SER A 5 22.97 -55.05 -40.49
C SER A 5 22.14 -56.34 -40.26
N GLY A 6 21.17 -56.47 -39.36
CA GLY A 6 20.37 -55.48 -38.64
C GLY A 6 18.87 -55.77 -38.89
N ASN A 7 18.07 -55.78 -37.81
CA ASN A 7 16.64 -55.45 -37.77
C ASN A 7 15.59 -56.57 -37.93
N SER A 8 15.06 -57.06 -36.80
CA SER A 8 13.62 -57.29 -36.62
C SER A 8 13.32 -57.63 -35.15
N GLU A 9 13.11 -56.62 -34.32
CA GLU A 9 12.30 -56.73 -33.11
C GLU A 9 11.99 -55.32 -32.61
N LYS A 10 10.82 -55.15 -32.00
CA LYS A 10 10.28 -53.90 -31.40
C LYS A 10 9.41 -53.04 -32.32
N LYS A 11 8.15 -53.45 -32.45
CA LYS A 11 7.01 -52.52 -32.57
C LYS A 11 5.82 -53.05 -31.76
N GLY A 12 5.80 -52.71 -30.48
CA GLY A 12 4.67 -52.93 -29.58
C GLY A 12 4.92 -52.16 -28.30
N ALA A 13 4.03 -51.22 -27.98
CA ALA A 13 4.00 -50.37 -26.79
C ALA A 13 5.02 -49.21 -26.73
N MET A 14 4.66 -48.09 -27.35
CA MET A 14 5.20 -46.75 -27.11
C MET A 14 4.00 -45.95 -26.56
N ALA A 15 3.89 -45.77 -25.25
CA ALA A 15 4.50 -44.72 -24.43
C ALA A 15 3.46 -43.63 -24.11
N GLU A 16 2.73 -43.80 -23.00
CA GLU A 16 2.30 -42.66 -22.18
C GLU A 16 3.56 -42.08 -21.57
N HIS A 17 4.05 -40.98 -22.16
CA HIS A 17 5.09 -40.18 -21.52
C HIS A 17 4.39 -39.31 -20.49
N GLU A 18 4.30 -39.83 -19.27
CA GLU A 18 4.05 -39.07 -18.06
C GLU A 18 5.07 -37.92 -18.02
N PHE A 19 4.58 -36.69 -18.08
CA PHE A 19 5.41 -35.49 -17.92
C PHE A 19 5.74 -35.38 -16.43
N SER A 20 6.83 -36.03 -15.99
CA SER A 20 7.44 -35.76 -14.69
C SER A 20 8.08 -34.37 -14.75
N ASP A 21 7.45 -33.42 -14.07
CA ASP A 21 7.98 -32.07 -13.83
C ASP A 21 9.11 -32.19 -12.78
N ASP A 22 10.26 -32.73 -13.20
CA ASP A 22 11.47 -32.79 -12.39
C ASP A 22 12.14 -31.40 -12.35
N ARG A 23 11.50 -30.45 -11.67
CA ARG A 23 12.18 -29.26 -11.16
C ARG A 23 12.62 -29.51 -9.73
N GLU A 24 13.81 -30.08 -9.60
CA GLU A 24 14.58 -30.00 -8.36
C GLU A 24 14.77 -28.51 -8.00
N GLU A 25 14.08 -28.04 -6.96
CA GLU A 25 14.40 -26.76 -6.35
C GLU A 25 15.81 -26.86 -5.74
N PRO A 26 16.76 -25.99 -6.12
CA PRO A 26 18.05 -25.99 -5.47
C PRO A 26 17.83 -25.50 -4.03
N ASN A 27 18.13 -26.39 -3.09
CA ASN A 27 18.17 -26.17 -1.65
C ASN A 27 18.89 -24.85 -1.33
N ARG A 28 18.11 -23.78 -1.18
CA ARG A 28 18.62 -22.45 -0.86
C ARG A 28 18.85 -22.41 0.65
N HIS A 29 19.98 -22.97 1.08
CA HIS A 29 20.54 -22.70 2.40
C HIS A 29 20.76 -21.18 2.52
N ARG A 30 19.76 -20.49 3.06
CA ARG A 30 19.88 -19.10 3.48
C ARG A 30 20.76 -19.13 4.73
N PRO A 31 21.92 -18.44 4.78
CA PRO A 31 22.60 -18.29 6.04
C PRO A 31 21.65 -17.55 6.98
N SER A 32 21.31 -18.20 8.09
CA SER A 32 20.63 -17.58 9.22
C SER A 32 21.46 -16.37 9.61
N ARG A 33 20.96 -15.18 9.28
CA ARG A 33 21.63 -13.92 9.58
C ARG A 33 21.54 -13.77 11.10
N GLU A 34 22.56 -14.23 11.81
CA GLU A 34 22.72 -14.01 13.24
C GLU A 34 22.66 -12.50 13.48
N GLN A 35 21.57 -12.06 14.11
CA GLN A 35 21.44 -10.69 14.57
C GLN A 35 22.29 -10.56 15.84
N PRO A 36 23.21 -9.58 15.92
CA PRO A 36 23.95 -9.33 17.15
C PRO A 36 22.94 -8.98 18.27
N GLN A 37 22.87 -9.84 19.29
CA GLN A 37 22.11 -9.56 20.50
C GLN A 37 22.80 -8.41 21.25
N ALA A 38 22.31 -7.18 21.02
CA ALA A 38 22.75 -6.03 21.80
C ALA A 38 22.13 -6.11 23.20
N VAL A 39 22.90 -6.62 24.14
CA VAL A 39 22.64 -6.50 25.58
C VAL A 39 22.96 -5.05 25.95
N SER A 40 21.96 -4.21 26.27
CA SER A 40 22.24 -2.93 26.92
C SER A 40 21.03 -2.33 27.65
N GLY A 41 21.18 -2.19 28.96
CA GLY A 41 20.76 -0.98 29.68
C GLY A 41 19.30 -0.85 30.07
N SER A 42 19.02 -1.20 31.33
CA SER A 42 17.79 -0.85 32.07
C SER A 42 17.55 0.67 32.09
N GLY A 43 16.37 1.09 31.64
CA GLY A 43 15.84 2.44 31.77
C GLY A 43 14.41 2.48 31.23
N PHE A 44 13.50 3.22 31.87
CA PHE A 44 12.07 3.32 31.49
C PHE A 44 11.81 3.89 30.08
N LEU A 45 12.88 4.20 29.33
CA LEU A 45 12.89 4.66 27.94
C LEU A 45 13.73 3.74 27.03
N SER A 46 13.91 2.47 27.41
CA SER A 46 14.59 1.48 26.55
C SER A 46 13.70 1.16 25.35
N ILE A 47 14.12 1.63 24.17
CA ILE A 47 13.45 1.39 22.91
C ILE A 47 13.71 -0.06 22.49
N TYR A 48 12.66 -0.86 22.39
CA TYR A 48 12.77 -2.26 21.98
C TYR A 48 13.32 -2.37 20.53
N LYS A 49 14.43 -3.11 20.36
CA LYS A 49 15.18 -3.32 19.11
C LYS A 49 15.46 -1.99 18.35
N PRO A 50 16.39 -1.16 18.85
CA PRO A 50 16.75 0.09 18.18
C PRO A 50 17.50 -0.24 16.88
N GLY A 51 16.94 0.17 15.74
CA GLY A 51 17.59 0.03 14.42
C GLY A 51 16.82 -0.81 13.39
N GLN A 52 15.90 -1.69 13.80
CA GLN A 52 15.11 -2.51 12.86
C GLN A 52 13.68 -1.95 12.69
N GLY A 53 13.27 -1.76 11.43
CA GLY A 53 11.95 -1.22 11.07
C GLY A 53 11.80 0.28 11.30
N TYR A 54 12.91 1.04 11.28
CA TYR A 54 12.92 2.48 11.55
C TYR A 54 11.92 3.27 10.69
N TYR A 55 11.92 3.05 9.37
CA TYR A 55 11.03 3.75 8.45
C TYR A 55 9.54 3.45 8.72
N THR A 56 9.20 2.20 9.02
CA THR A 56 7.82 1.78 9.34
C THR A 56 7.33 2.40 10.65
N ARG A 57 8.19 2.48 11.66
CA ARG A 57 7.86 3.14 12.93
C ARG A 57 7.68 4.64 12.73
N MET A 58 8.60 5.30 12.04
CA MET A 58 8.50 6.73 11.74
C MET A 58 7.26 7.05 10.89
N GLY A 59 6.94 6.20 9.90
CA GLY A 59 5.73 6.32 9.10
C GLY A 59 4.46 6.24 9.95
N THR A 60 4.40 5.29 10.88
CA THR A 60 3.26 5.17 11.82
C THR A 60 3.15 6.38 12.75
N VAL A 61 4.29 6.87 13.28
CA VAL A 61 4.30 8.09 14.12
C VAL A 61 3.85 9.32 13.33
N LEU A 62 4.32 9.49 12.09
CA LEU A 62 3.91 10.59 11.22
C LEU A 62 2.43 10.55 10.87
N ALA A 63 1.93 9.37 10.47
CA ALA A 63 0.52 9.18 10.14
C ALA A 63 -0.38 9.42 11.37
N ALA A 64 -0.05 8.81 12.51
CA ALA A 64 -0.79 8.99 13.75
C ALA A 64 -0.69 10.43 14.27
N GLY A 65 0.50 11.06 14.19
CA GLY A 65 0.71 12.45 14.57
C GLY A 65 -0.11 13.42 13.72
N THR A 66 -0.20 13.17 12.41
CA THR A 66 -1.07 13.94 11.50
C THR A 66 -2.53 13.78 11.89
N LEU A 67 -2.97 12.56 12.20
CA LEU A 67 -4.34 12.29 12.64
C LEU A 67 -4.65 12.96 13.98
N ILE A 68 -3.71 12.95 14.94
CA ILE A 68 -3.83 13.64 16.22
C ILE A 68 -3.94 15.16 16.00
N ALA A 69 -3.14 15.73 15.09
CA ALA A 69 -3.22 17.16 14.76
C ALA A 69 -4.56 17.54 14.12
N LEU A 70 -5.06 16.72 13.18
CA LEU A 70 -6.40 16.92 12.59
C LEU A 70 -7.50 16.78 13.64
N THR A 71 -7.38 15.80 14.53
CA THR A 71 -8.31 15.61 15.66
C THR A 71 -8.29 16.81 16.59
N ALA A 72 -7.12 17.37 16.89
CA ALA A 72 -6.98 18.56 17.72
C ALA A 72 -7.65 19.78 17.08
N TYR A 73 -7.42 19.99 15.78
CA TYR A 73 -8.05 21.07 15.03
C TYR A 73 -9.58 20.92 14.98
N PHE A 74 -10.06 19.72 14.68
CA PHE A 74 -11.49 19.41 14.64
C PHE A 74 -12.15 19.61 16.01
N LEU A 75 -11.52 19.09 17.07
CA LEU A 75 -12.03 19.19 18.44
C LEU A 75 -12.07 20.65 18.90
N PHE A 76 -11.01 21.42 18.69
CA PHE A 76 -10.97 22.83 19.12
C PHE A 76 -12.00 23.70 18.40
N THR A 77 -12.17 23.49 17.08
CA THR A 77 -13.14 24.25 16.27
C THR A 77 -14.57 23.94 16.65
N HIS A 78 -14.92 22.65 16.82
CA HIS A 78 -16.27 22.26 17.21
C HIS A 78 -16.54 22.62 18.67
N LEU A 79 -15.62 22.38 19.58
CA LEU A 79 -15.83 22.68 21.00
C LEU A 79 -16.15 24.17 21.21
N ARG A 80 -15.47 25.08 20.49
CA ARG A 80 -15.80 26.52 20.52
C ARG A 80 -17.21 26.88 20.07
N VAL A 81 -17.81 26.12 19.16
CA VAL A 81 -19.17 26.36 18.65
C VAL A 81 -20.22 25.86 19.63
N TRP A 82 -19.93 24.78 20.36
CA TRP A 82 -20.88 24.14 21.27
C TRP A 82 -20.88 24.75 22.68
N LEU A 83 -19.80 25.41 23.10
CA LEU A 83 -19.76 26.11 24.39
C LEU A 83 -20.45 27.49 24.30
N PRO A 84 -21.05 27.98 25.41
CA PRO A 84 -21.61 29.32 25.47
C PRO A 84 -20.58 30.40 25.10
N PRO A 85 -20.97 31.49 24.40
CA PRO A 85 -20.04 32.53 23.95
C PRO A 85 -19.26 33.24 25.07
N GLN A 86 -19.73 33.17 26.32
CA GLN A 86 -19.06 33.78 27.47
C GLN A 86 -17.91 32.92 28.04
N THR A 87 -17.71 31.71 27.51
CA THR A 87 -16.68 30.79 28.02
C THR A 87 -15.28 31.27 27.64
N SER A 88 -14.38 31.30 28.63
CA SER A 88 -12.98 31.66 28.41
C SER A 88 -12.30 30.63 27.49
N ILE A 89 -11.44 31.12 26.61
CA ILE A 89 -10.65 30.31 25.67
C ILE A 89 -9.80 29.23 26.36
N LEU A 90 -9.50 29.40 27.65
CA LEU A 90 -8.73 28.45 28.44
C LEU A 90 -9.41 27.07 28.53
N VAL A 91 -10.74 27.04 28.57
CA VAL A 91 -11.52 25.78 28.71
C VAL A 91 -11.38 24.88 27.47
N PRO A 92 -11.77 25.30 26.25
CA PRO A 92 -11.63 24.45 25.07
C PRO A 92 -10.16 24.15 24.73
N MET A 93 -9.23 25.06 25.07
CA MET A 93 -7.80 24.83 24.89
C MET A 93 -7.28 23.74 25.85
N GLY A 94 -7.68 23.77 27.11
CA GLY A 94 -7.32 22.76 28.11
C GLY A 94 -7.88 21.38 27.78
N VAL A 95 -9.16 21.30 27.37
CA VAL A 95 -9.78 20.03 26.94
C VAL A 95 -9.06 19.46 25.71
N THR A 96 -8.80 20.29 24.70
CA THR A 96 -8.09 19.85 23.49
C THR A 96 -6.68 19.38 23.81
N ALA A 97 -5.93 20.13 24.62
CA ALA A 97 -4.58 19.75 25.04
C ALA A 97 -4.57 18.44 25.84
N GLY A 98 -5.53 18.24 26.73
CA GLY A 98 -5.69 17.01 27.50
C GLY A 98 -5.93 15.78 26.61
N VAL A 99 -6.82 15.91 25.63
CA VAL A 99 -7.09 14.82 24.66
C VAL A 99 -5.86 14.52 23.81
N VAL A 100 -5.18 15.55 23.30
CA VAL A 100 -3.94 15.37 22.53
C VAL A 100 -2.86 14.68 23.35
N ALA A 101 -2.64 15.10 24.60
CA ALA A 101 -1.67 14.46 25.49
C ALA A 101 -2.00 12.98 25.72
N ALA A 102 -3.28 12.66 25.98
CA ALA A 102 -3.73 11.28 26.16
C ALA A 102 -3.47 10.43 24.90
N LEU A 103 -3.75 10.97 23.70
CA LEU A 103 -3.50 10.29 22.44
C LEU A 103 -1.99 10.09 22.16
N CYS A 104 -1.15 11.08 22.49
CA CYS A 104 0.30 10.95 22.37
C CYS A 104 0.87 9.87 23.30
N VAL A 105 0.39 9.80 24.55
CA VAL A 105 0.76 8.75 25.50
C VAL A 105 0.30 7.38 25.00
N ALA A 106 -0.95 7.27 24.54
CA ALA A 106 -1.48 6.03 23.97
C ALA A 106 -0.64 5.56 22.77
N LEU A 107 -0.28 6.48 21.86
CA LEU A 107 0.58 6.18 20.72
C LEU A 107 1.95 5.66 21.14
N TYR A 108 2.58 6.29 22.14
CA TYR A 108 3.87 5.84 22.68
C TYR A 108 3.76 4.43 23.27
N VAL A 109 2.73 4.15 24.07
CA VAL A 109 2.52 2.83 24.69
C VAL A 109 2.29 1.75 23.63
N VAL A 110 1.47 2.03 22.60
CA VAL A 110 1.19 1.09 21.52
C VAL A 110 2.44 0.81 20.68
N LEU A 111 3.19 1.85 20.31
CA LEU A 111 4.39 1.70 19.48
C LEU A 111 5.59 1.13 20.21
N ASN A 112 5.63 1.21 21.54
CA ASN A 112 6.67 0.56 22.33
C ASN A 112 6.28 -0.88 22.75
N LYS A 113 5.06 -1.34 22.43
CA LYS A 113 4.63 -2.69 22.76
C LYS A 113 5.35 -3.71 21.85
N PRO A 114 6.02 -4.74 22.41
CA PRO A 114 6.89 -5.64 21.63
C PRO A 114 6.12 -6.39 20.53
N SER A 115 4.88 -6.80 20.77
CA SER A 115 4.04 -7.49 19.77
C SER A 115 3.76 -6.63 18.53
N VAL A 116 3.53 -5.32 18.72
CA VAL A 116 3.27 -4.38 17.64
C VAL A 116 4.56 -4.12 16.87
N VAL A 117 5.66 -3.94 17.58
CA VAL A 117 6.98 -3.72 16.98
C VAL A 117 7.42 -4.90 16.13
N ASP A 118 7.31 -6.12 16.65
CA ASP A 118 7.69 -7.33 15.92
C ASP A 118 6.80 -7.54 14.69
N PHE A 119 5.50 -7.24 14.79
CA PHE A 119 4.59 -7.28 13.63
C PHE A 119 4.97 -6.26 12.54
N LEU A 120 5.25 -5.00 12.91
CA LEU A 120 5.65 -3.97 11.96
C LEU A 120 6.98 -4.31 11.28
N ILE A 121 7.93 -4.89 12.02
CA ILE A 121 9.21 -5.37 11.48
C ILE A 121 8.99 -6.55 10.54
N ALA A 122 8.17 -7.53 10.93
CA ALA A 122 7.86 -8.69 10.10
C ALA A 122 7.20 -8.26 8.78
N THR A 123 6.24 -7.33 8.86
CA THR A 123 5.57 -6.75 7.69
C THR A 123 6.56 -6.03 6.78
N ASP A 124 7.42 -5.16 7.32
CA ASP A 124 8.47 -4.48 6.52
C ASP A 124 9.41 -5.47 5.85
N ASN A 125 9.81 -6.53 6.56
CA ASN A 125 10.65 -7.58 6.00
C ASN A 125 9.93 -8.39 4.91
N GLU A 126 8.62 -8.60 5.03
CA GLU A 126 7.81 -9.27 4.00
C GLU A 126 7.67 -8.40 2.75
N MET A 127 7.41 -7.11 2.91
CA MET A 127 7.29 -6.15 1.82
C MET A 127 8.59 -5.97 1.03
N LYS A 128 9.76 -6.21 1.65
CA LYS A 128 11.06 -6.22 0.96
C LYS A 128 11.28 -7.44 0.06
N LYS A 129 10.52 -8.52 0.24
CA LYS A 129 10.56 -9.70 -0.63
C LYS A 129 9.75 -9.49 -1.91
N VAL A 130 8.80 -8.55 -1.89
CA VAL A 130 7.95 -8.23 -3.03
C VAL A 130 8.82 -7.60 -4.12
N ASN A 131 8.79 -8.19 -5.32
CA ASN A 131 9.45 -7.63 -6.49
C ASN A 131 8.63 -6.42 -6.97
N TRP A 132 9.14 -5.21 -6.74
CA TRP A 132 8.52 -3.98 -7.21
C TRP A 132 8.78 -3.78 -8.71
N ALA A 133 7.76 -3.30 -9.43
CA ALA A 133 7.88 -3.01 -10.86
C ALA A 133 9.06 -2.08 -11.13
N THR A 134 9.82 -2.36 -12.18
CA THR A 134 10.94 -1.48 -12.54
C THR A 134 10.40 -0.15 -13.05
N ARG A 135 11.19 0.94 -12.93
CA ARG A 135 10.76 2.27 -13.42
C ARG A 135 10.32 2.23 -14.89
N LYS A 136 10.96 1.40 -15.72
CA LYS A 136 10.62 1.23 -17.14
C LYS A 136 9.24 0.58 -17.32
N GLU A 137 8.92 -0.45 -16.55
CA GLU A 137 7.60 -1.08 -16.55
C GLU A 137 6.52 -0.12 -16.08
N LEU A 138 6.80 0.67 -15.03
CA LEU A 138 5.84 1.65 -14.52
C LEU A 138 5.51 2.73 -15.55
N TRP A 139 6.52 3.26 -16.25
CA TRP A 139 6.32 4.22 -17.34
C TRP A 139 5.55 3.60 -18.52
N GLY A 140 5.84 2.35 -18.88
CA GLY A 140 5.13 1.62 -19.93
C GLY A 140 3.66 1.43 -19.59
N SER A 141 3.36 0.92 -18.39
CA SER A 141 2.00 0.64 -17.93
C SER A 141 1.16 1.92 -17.81
N THR A 142 1.69 2.96 -17.15
CA THR A 142 0.95 4.22 -16.96
C THR A 142 0.68 4.95 -18.28
N ARG A 143 1.61 4.89 -19.26
CA ARG A 143 1.40 5.52 -20.58
C ARG A 143 0.22 4.91 -21.32
N VAL A 144 0.10 3.58 -21.27
CA VAL A 144 -1.01 2.86 -21.90
C VAL A 144 -2.33 3.26 -21.22
N VAL A 145 -2.38 3.25 -19.89
CA VAL A 145 -3.58 3.64 -19.13
C VAL A 145 -4.01 5.07 -19.45
N ILE A 146 -3.09 6.04 -19.47
CA ILE A 146 -3.38 7.44 -19.80
C ILE A 146 -3.93 7.56 -21.23
N LEU A 147 -3.39 6.82 -22.19
CA LEU A 147 -3.88 6.81 -23.56
C LEU A 147 -5.33 6.30 -23.63
N PHE A 148 -5.64 5.20 -22.94
CA PHE A 148 -7.00 4.67 -22.89
C PHE A 148 -7.97 5.62 -22.18
N MET A 149 -7.56 6.25 -21.07
CA MET A 149 -8.37 7.26 -20.40
C MET A 149 -8.69 8.44 -21.34
N PHE A 150 -7.70 8.91 -22.10
CA PHE A 150 -7.90 10.01 -23.04
C PHE A 150 -8.80 9.59 -24.22
N LEU A 151 -8.63 8.38 -24.76
CA LEU A 151 -9.48 7.85 -25.83
C LEU A 151 -10.94 7.76 -25.38
N ILE A 152 -11.18 7.19 -24.20
CA ILE A 152 -12.54 7.12 -23.62
C ILE A 152 -13.09 8.52 -23.37
N ALA A 153 -12.29 9.45 -22.85
CA ALA A 153 -12.73 10.83 -22.62
C ALA A 153 -13.14 11.52 -23.93
N VAL A 154 -12.36 11.38 -25.02
CA VAL A 154 -12.72 11.92 -26.34
C VAL A 154 -13.96 11.25 -26.90
N LEU A 155 -14.08 9.93 -26.77
CA LEU A 155 -15.25 9.19 -27.21
C LEU A 155 -16.52 9.63 -26.47
N LEU A 156 -16.45 9.76 -25.14
CA LEU A 156 -17.56 10.28 -24.33
C LEU A 156 -17.90 11.71 -24.73
N PHE A 157 -16.89 12.57 -24.90
CA PHE A 157 -17.10 13.94 -25.37
C PHE A 157 -17.84 13.96 -26.71
N VAL A 158 -17.44 13.14 -27.69
CA VAL A 158 -18.13 13.04 -28.98
C VAL A 158 -19.58 12.57 -28.80
N PHE A 159 -19.82 11.54 -27.99
CA PHE A 159 -21.19 11.08 -27.71
C PHE A 159 -22.03 12.15 -27.01
N ASP A 160 -21.46 12.89 -26.07
CA ASP A 160 -22.12 14.01 -25.40
C ASP A 160 -22.52 15.08 -26.42
N LEU A 161 -21.65 15.45 -27.37
CA LEU A 161 -21.97 16.39 -28.45
C LEU A 161 -23.06 15.85 -29.39
N LEU A 162 -22.99 14.56 -29.75
CA LEU A 162 -23.98 13.91 -30.61
C LEU A 162 -25.36 13.87 -29.94
N PHE A 163 -25.43 13.44 -28.68
CA PHE A 163 -26.68 13.41 -27.93
C PHE A 163 -27.22 14.81 -27.68
N ALA A 164 -26.37 15.79 -27.34
CA ALA A 164 -26.80 17.17 -27.19
C ALA A 164 -27.40 17.73 -28.50
N SER A 165 -26.77 17.45 -29.64
CA SER A 165 -27.28 17.85 -30.96
C SER A 165 -28.60 17.15 -31.31
N LEU A 166 -28.69 15.84 -31.04
CA LEU A 166 -29.89 15.04 -31.30
C LEU A 166 -31.07 15.49 -30.42
N PHE A 167 -30.85 15.76 -29.13
CA PHE A 167 -31.87 16.28 -28.22
C PHE A 167 -32.32 17.70 -28.57
N TYR A 168 -31.41 18.55 -29.08
CA TYR A 168 -31.76 19.85 -29.64
C TYR A 168 -32.65 19.70 -30.88
N TRP A 169 -32.30 18.79 -31.80
CA TRP A 169 -33.10 18.53 -33.00
C TRP A 169 -34.50 17.99 -32.67
N MET A 170 -34.62 17.12 -31.67
CA MET A 170 -35.91 16.64 -31.14
C MET A 170 -36.69 17.69 -30.33
N ARG A 171 -36.21 18.95 -30.26
CA ARG A 171 -36.79 20.09 -29.52
C ARG A 171 -37.00 19.84 -28.02
N ILE A 172 -36.30 18.87 -27.45
CA ILE A 172 -36.26 18.66 -25.99
C ILE A 172 -35.36 19.73 -25.37
N LEU A 173 -34.22 20.05 -26.00
CA LEU A 173 -33.36 21.15 -25.61
C LEU A 173 -33.83 22.47 -26.23
N GLN A 174 -34.10 23.48 -25.39
CA GLN A 174 -34.54 24.81 -25.84
C GLN A 174 -33.37 25.72 -26.29
N PHE A 175 -32.16 25.42 -25.84
CA PHE A 175 -30.95 26.18 -26.15
C PHE A 175 -30.01 25.36 -27.03
N HIS A 176 -29.29 26.06 -27.92
CA HIS A 176 -28.33 25.42 -28.81
C HIS A 176 -27.12 24.93 -28.02
N PRO A 177 -26.67 23.67 -28.16
CA PRO A 177 -25.65 23.09 -27.28
C PRO A 177 -24.24 23.69 -27.45
N PHE A 178 -24.02 24.53 -28.47
CA PHE A 178 -22.71 25.12 -28.78
C PHE A 178 -22.69 26.66 -28.80
N LEU A 179 -23.72 27.31 -28.24
CA LEU A 179 -23.85 28.78 -28.17
C LEU A 179 -24.33 29.23 -26.79
#